data_AF-A0A9X4KYQ7-F1
#
_entry.id   AF-A0A9X4KYQ7-F1
#
_cell.length_a   1.000
_cell.length_b   1.000
_cell.length_c   1.000
_cell.angle_alpha   90.00
_cell.angle_beta   90.00
_cell.angle_gamma   90.00
#
_symmetry.space_group_name_H-M   'P 1'
#
loop_
_entity.id
_entity.type
_entity.pdbx_description
1 polymer ?
#
loop_
_entity_poly.entity_id
_entity_poly.type
_entity_poly.pdbx_seq_one_letter_code
_entity_poly.pdbx_strand_id
1 'polypeptide(L)'
;MPKDKDSALELLEVLQPKVKLTDVALPEKTKEALLQIIEEQKQATDLLSNGVSPTNRILFCGPPGCGKTLTANAIAGEINIPIAYVRLDGLVSSYLGQTGTNIRKIFEFVKKQASYVIPR
;
A
#
# COMPACT_ATOMS: atom_id res chain seq x y z
N MET A 1 6.41 -13.35 -8.70
CA MET A 1 6.81 -12.13 -7.97
C MET A 1 7.86 -11.39 -8.80
N PRO A 2 7.84 -10.05 -8.89
CA PRO A 2 8.81 -9.30 -9.69
C PRO A 2 10.20 -9.38 -9.03
N LYS A 3 11.19 -9.77 -9.82
CA LYS A 3 12.58 -9.94 -9.38
C LYS A 3 13.48 -8.93 -10.09
N ASP A 4 14.54 -8.52 -9.39
CA ASP A 4 15.64 -7.80 -10.04
C ASP A 4 16.42 -8.75 -10.96
N LYS A 5 16.82 -8.26 -12.14
CA LYS A 5 17.46 -9.10 -13.17
C LYS A 5 18.91 -9.46 -12.79
N ASP A 6 19.57 -8.64 -11.95
CA ASP A 6 20.99 -8.77 -11.64
C ASP A 6 21.22 -9.32 -10.23
N SER A 7 20.34 -9.00 -9.28
CA SER A 7 20.50 -9.41 -7.87
C SER A 7 19.69 -10.65 -7.48
N ALA A 8 18.76 -11.13 -8.32
CA ALA A 8 17.77 -12.18 -8.02
C ALA A 8 16.88 -11.90 -6.79
N LEU A 9 17.03 -10.74 -6.15
CA LEU A 9 16.22 -10.27 -5.03
C LEU A 9 14.78 -10.03 -5.47
N GLU A 10 13.85 -10.44 -4.61
CA GLU A 10 12.44 -10.13 -4.79
C GLU A 10 12.19 -8.65 -4.46
N LEU A 11 11.60 -7.94 -5.42
CA LEU A 11 11.36 -6.49 -5.30
C LEU A 11 10.19 -6.15 -4.37
N LEU A 12 9.28 -7.11 -4.20
CA LEU A 12 8.15 -7.00 -3.29
C LEU A 12 7.70 -8.37 -2.80
N GLU A 13 7.05 -8.38 -1.63
CA GLU A 13 6.31 -9.50 -1.08
C GLU A 13 4.82 -9.17 -1.02
N VAL A 14 3.95 -10.11 -1.36
CA VAL A 14 2.49 -9.93 -1.22
C VAL A 14 2.01 -10.68 0.01
N LEU A 15 1.39 -9.95 0.95
CA LEU A 15 0.87 -10.50 2.20
C LEU A 15 -0.62 -10.21 2.33
N GLN A 16 -1.33 -11.13 2.98
CA GLN A 16 -2.70 -10.91 3.40
C GLN A 16 -2.72 -10.10 4.69
N PRO A 17 -3.54 -9.04 4.79
CA PRO A 17 -3.72 -8.30 6.03
C PRO A 17 -4.30 -9.22 7.11
N LYS A 18 -3.73 -9.16 8.31
CA LYS A 18 -4.16 -9.95 9.49
C LYS A 18 -4.75 -9.10 10.60
N VAL A 19 -4.82 -7.79 10.40
CA VAL A 19 -5.16 -6.78 11.40
C VAL A 19 -6.38 -6.03 10.91
N LYS A 20 -7.31 -5.70 11.80
CA LYS A 20 -8.48 -4.85 11.53
C LYS A 20 -8.30 -3.47 12.14
N LEU A 21 -9.14 -2.51 11.73
CA LEU A 21 -9.06 -1.15 12.29
C LEU A 21 -9.39 -1.13 13.80
N THR A 22 -10.22 -2.08 14.26
CA THR A 22 -10.52 -2.28 15.69
C THR A 22 -9.31 -2.65 16.53
N ASP A 23 -8.26 -3.20 15.92
CA ASP A 23 -7.05 -3.63 16.62
C ASP A 23 -6.03 -2.48 16.75
N VAL A 24 -6.34 -1.30 16.21
CA VAL A 24 -5.43 -0.14 16.19
C VAL A 24 -6.01 0.99 17.03
N ALA A 25 -5.29 1.39 18.08
CA ALA A 25 -5.62 2.57 18.86
C ALA A 25 -5.29 3.83 18.07
N LEU A 26 -6.32 4.59 17.70
CA LEU A 26 -6.22 5.82 16.90
C LEU A 26 -6.99 6.95 17.58
N PRO A 27 -6.52 8.21 17.48
CA PRO A 27 -7.34 9.37 17.84
C PRO A 27 -8.64 9.38 17.03
N GLU A 28 -9.76 9.75 17.65
CA GLU A 28 -11.09 9.71 17.01
C GLU A 28 -11.12 10.44 15.67
N LYS A 29 -10.55 11.65 15.60
CA LYS A 29 -10.45 12.41 14.33
C LYS A 29 -9.72 11.64 13.21
N THR A 30 -8.67 10.91 13.56
CA THR A 30 -7.92 10.10 12.58
C THR A 30 -8.73 8.87 12.18
N LYS A 31 -9.37 8.23 13.14
CA LYS A 31 -10.23 7.06 12.91
C LYS A 31 -11.38 7.39 11.98
N GLU A 32 -12.08 8.51 12.20
CA GLU A 32 -13.16 9.01 11.35
C GLU A 32 -12.67 9.25 9.91
N ALA A 33 -11.55 9.95 9.74
CA ALA A 33 -10.98 10.19 8.41
C ALA A 33 -10.62 8.88 7.68
N LEU A 34 -10.08 7.89 8.39
CA LEU A 34 -9.76 6.59 7.80
C LEU A 34 -11.02 5.78 7.44
N LEU A 35 -12.06 5.82 8.28
CA LEU A 35 -13.34 5.17 8.00
C LEU A 35 -14.00 5.77 6.75
N GLN A 36 -13.93 7.10 6.58
CA GLN A 36 -14.40 7.76 5.37
C GLN A 36 -13.66 7.24 4.13
N ILE A 37 -12.32 7.18 4.17
CA ILE A 37 -11.52 6.68 3.05
C ILE A 37 -11.83 5.20 2.74
N ILE A 38 -12.03 4.38 3.77
CA ILE A 38 -12.43 2.97 3.59
C ILE A 38 -13.79 2.87 2.88
N GLU A 39 -14.75 3.71 3.28
CA GLU A 39 -16.08 3.72 2.65
C GLU A 39 -16.00 4.20 1.19
N GLU A 40 -15.24 5.27 0.92
CA GLU A 40 -14.97 5.74 -0.44
C GLU A 40 -14.36 4.64 -1.32
N GLN A 41 -13.44 3.83 -0.77
CA GLN A 41 -12.83 2.72 -1.50
C GLN A 41 -13.80 1.57 -1.77
N LYS A 42 -14.70 1.26 -0.82
CA LYS A 42 -15.75 0.26 -1.02
C LYS A 42 -16.74 0.68 -2.11
N GLN A 43 -17.02 1.98 -2.22
CA GLN A 43 -17.91 2.57 -3.23
C GLN A 43 -17.17 3.08 -4.47
N ALA A 44 -15.90 2.68 -4.67
CA ALA A 44 -15.05 3.22 -5.72
C ALA A 44 -15.67 3.13 -7.13
N THR A 45 -16.34 2.01 -7.44
CA THR A 45 -17.02 1.81 -8.74
C THR A 45 -18.12 2.84 -8.97
N ASP A 46 -18.95 3.09 -7.96
CA ASP A 46 -20.07 4.02 -8.05
C ASP A 46 -19.56 5.46 -8.11
N LEU A 47 -18.57 5.81 -7.30
CA LEU A 47 -17.92 7.12 -7.35
C LEU A 47 -17.34 7.40 -8.74
N LEU A 48 -16.60 6.45 -9.30
CA LEU A 48 -16.02 6.57 -10.64
C LEU A 48 -17.10 6.71 -11.72
N SER A 49 -18.21 5.98 -11.60
CA SER A 49 -19.35 6.09 -12.54
C SER A 49 -20.01 7.47 -12.51
N ASN A 50 -19.99 8.14 -11.36
CA ASN A 50 -20.51 9.50 -11.15
C ASN A 50 -19.45 10.59 -11.39
N GLY A 51 -18.26 10.23 -11.89
CA GLY A 51 -17.18 11.19 -12.18
C GLY A 51 -16.38 11.65 -10.95
N VAL A 52 -16.57 11.02 -9.80
CA VAL A 52 -15.83 11.30 -8.55
C VAL A 52 -14.70 10.29 -8.40
N SER A 53 -13.48 10.76 -8.17
CA SER A 53 -12.33 9.88 -7.93
C SER A 53 -12.19 9.57 -6.43
N PRO A 54 -12.21 8.29 -6.01
CA PRO A 54 -12.02 7.94 -4.60
C PRO A 54 -10.58 8.20 -4.13
N THR A 55 -10.41 8.40 -2.83
CA THR A 55 -9.07 8.64 -2.24
C THR A 55 -8.15 7.44 -2.43
N ASN A 56 -7.11 7.57 -3.26
CA ASN A 56 -6.23 6.45 -3.63
C ASN A 56 -4.81 6.51 -3.03
N ARG A 57 -4.49 7.54 -2.23
CA ARG A 57 -3.16 7.75 -1.65
C ARG A 57 -3.29 8.27 -0.24
N ILE A 58 -2.58 7.63 0.69
CA ILE A 58 -2.51 8.03 2.10
C ILE A 58 -1.04 8.09 2.50
N LEU A 59 -0.65 9.17 3.17
CA LEU A 59 0.69 9.32 3.73
C LEU A 59 0.58 9.38 5.25
N PHE A 60 1.18 8.39 5.92
CA PHE A 60 1.32 8.41 7.37
C PHE A 60 2.64 9.04 7.77
N CYS A 61 2.59 10.11 8.57
CA CYS A 61 3.77 10.81 9.09
C CYS A 61 3.78 10.82 10.62
N GLY A 62 4.96 10.67 11.23
CA GLY A 62 5.16 10.73 12.68
C GLY A 62 6.42 9.98 13.12
N PRO A 63 6.77 10.01 14.42
CA PRO A 63 7.96 9.33 14.94
C PRO A 63 7.89 7.79 14.80
N PRO A 64 9.02 7.09 14.79
CA PRO A 64 9.03 5.62 14.72
C PRO A 64 8.22 5.02 15.89
N GLY A 65 7.49 3.94 15.63
CA GLY A 65 6.69 3.25 16.66
C GLY A 65 5.23 3.70 16.81
N CYS A 66 4.77 4.78 16.15
CA CYS A 66 3.36 5.23 16.24
C CYS A 66 2.35 4.38 15.44
N GLY A 67 2.65 3.13 15.12
CA GLY A 67 1.69 2.24 14.45
C GLY A 67 1.36 2.54 12.99
N LYS A 68 2.09 3.42 12.29
CA LYS A 68 1.82 3.78 10.87
C LYS A 68 1.64 2.56 9.95
N THR A 69 2.58 1.62 10.01
CA THR A 69 2.52 0.39 9.22
C THR A 69 1.35 -0.50 9.68
N LEU A 70 1.07 -0.55 10.98
CA LEU A 70 -0.06 -1.30 11.52
C LEU A 70 -1.39 -0.73 11.01
N THR A 71 -1.56 0.59 11.04
CA THR A 71 -2.73 1.29 10.49
C THR A 71 -2.91 1.03 9.00
N ALA A 72 -1.82 1.07 8.22
CA ALA A 72 -1.88 0.74 6.80
C ALA A 72 -2.30 -0.72 6.55
N ASN A 73 -1.85 -1.68 7.37
CA ASN A 73 -2.33 -3.06 7.30
C ASN A 73 -3.82 -3.18 7.67
N ALA A 74 -4.24 -2.46 8.70
CA ALA A 74 -5.62 -2.46 9.16
C ALA A 74 -6.58 -1.96 8.07
N ILE A 75 -6.24 -0.87 7.37
CA ILE A 75 -7.02 -0.35 6.25
C ILE A 75 -7.14 -1.39 5.14
N ALA A 76 -6.03 -2.03 4.76
CA ALA A 76 -6.04 -3.09 3.76
C ALA A 76 -6.92 -4.29 4.18
N GLY A 77 -6.95 -4.60 5.49
CA GLY A 77 -7.83 -5.60 6.08
C GLY A 77 -9.31 -5.23 5.96
N GLU A 78 -9.68 -3.97 6.21
CA GLU A 78 -11.08 -3.49 6.13
C GLU A 78 -11.67 -3.55 4.71
N ILE A 79 -10.82 -3.43 3.69
CA ILE A 79 -11.19 -3.48 2.28
C ILE A 79 -10.87 -4.82 1.62
N ASN A 80 -10.33 -5.79 2.37
CA ASN A 80 -9.93 -7.13 1.89
C ASN A 80 -8.98 -7.12 0.68
N ILE A 81 -8.04 -6.17 0.66
CA ILE A 81 -7.06 -6.06 -0.41
C ILE A 81 -5.69 -6.52 0.09
N PRO A 82 -4.96 -7.38 -0.68
CA PRO A 82 -3.61 -7.78 -0.32
C PRO A 82 -2.64 -6.60 -0.29
N ILE A 83 -1.58 -6.73 0.51
CA ILE A 83 -0.55 -5.72 0.69
C ILE A 83 0.71 -6.15 -0.05
N ALA A 84 1.22 -5.28 -0.91
CA ALA A 84 2.53 -5.40 -1.53
C ALA A 84 3.56 -4.62 -0.69
N TYR A 85 4.37 -5.35 0.07
CA TYR A 85 5.54 -4.81 0.77
C TYR A 85 6.68 -4.64 -0.20
N VAL A 86 7.05 -3.40 -0.47
CA VAL A 86 8.13 -3.08 -1.41
C VAL A 86 9.44 -2.95 -0.65
N ARG A 87 10.44 -3.71 -1.08
CA ARG A 87 11.78 -3.69 -0.50
C ARG A 87 12.60 -2.54 -1.08
N LEU A 88 12.83 -1.50 -0.29
CA LEU A 88 13.60 -0.33 -0.74
C LEU A 88 15.08 -0.67 -0.98
N ASP A 89 15.63 -1.64 -0.26
CA ASP A 89 17.00 -2.13 -0.44
C ASP A 89 17.20 -2.86 -1.78
N GLY A 90 16.20 -3.62 -2.24
CA GLY A 90 16.22 -4.23 -3.57
C GLY A 90 15.90 -3.25 -4.72
N LEU A 91 15.40 -2.07 -4.38
CA LEU A 91 15.06 -1.03 -5.35
C LEU A 91 16.27 -0.19 -5.77
N VAL A 92 17.15 0.13 -4.83
CA VAL A 92 18.34 0.96 -5.06
C VAL A 92 19.47 0.07 -5.58
N SER A 93 19.59 -0.02 -6.91
CA SER A 93 20.71 -0.71 -7.56
C SER A 93 21.87 0.25 -7.82
N SER A 94 23.10 -0.25 -7.68
CA SER A 94 24.35 0.44 -8.05
C SER A 94 24.45 0.75 -9.55
N TYR A 95 23.61 0.11 -10.37
CA TYR A 95 23.57 0.27 -11.82
C TYR A 95 22.60 1.39 -12.22
N LEU A 96 23.13 2.38 -12.93
CA LEU A 96 22.40 3.58 -13.36
C LEU A 96 21.17 3.20 -14.22
N GLY A 97 19.99 3.69 -13.83
CA GLY A 97 18.73 3.48 -14.57
C GLY A 97 17.95 2.20 -14.19
N GLN A 98 18.54 1.29 -13.42
CA GLN A 98 17.89 0.04 -13.01
C GLN A 98 16.79 0.29 -11.96
N THR A 99 16.99 1.26 -11.06
CA THR A 99 16.01 1.69 -10.06
C THR A 99 14.66 2.07 -10.68
N GLY A 100 14.66 2.89 -11.74
CA GLY A 100 13.43 3.32 -12.42
C GLY A 100 12.68 2.16 -13.06
N THR A 101 13.41 1.21 -13.63
CA THR A 101 12.85 -0.01 -14.22
C THR A 101 12.21 -0.91 -13.16
N ASN A 102 12.85 -1.05 -11.99
CA ASN A 102 12.33 -1.84 -10.88
C ASN A 102 11.07 -1.20 -10.27
N ILE A 103 11.05 0.11 -10.08
CA ILE A 103 9.85 0.87 -9.66
C ILE A 103 8.69 0.59 -10.63
N ARG A 104 8.93 0.70 -11.95
CA ARG A 104 7.89 0.45 -12.95
C ARG A 104 7.35 -0.98 -12.87
N LYS A 105 8.22 -1.99 -12.74
CA LYS A 105 7.80 -3.40 -12.59
C LYS A 105 6.93 -3.60 -11.35
N ILE A 106 7.28 -2.98 -10.22
CA ILE A 106 6.51 -3.05 -8.98
C ILE A 106 5.10 -2.50 -9.21
N PHE A 107 4.97 -1.28 -9.74
CA PHE A 107 3.66 -0.67 -9.98
C PHE A 107 2.83 -1.43 -11.02
N GLU A 108 3.44 -1.94 -12.09
CA GLU A 108 2.74 -2.78 -13.08
C GLU A 108 2.24 -4.10 -12.47
N PHE A 109 3.03 -4.72 -11.59
CA PHE A 109 2.62 -5.93 -10.87
C PHE A 109 1.45 -5.65 -9.92
N VAL A 110 1.58 -4.60 -9.11
CA VAL A 110 0.55 -4.23 -8.13
C VAL A 110 -0.75 -3.81 -8.80
N LYS A 111 -0.69 -3.11 -9.94
CA LYS A 111 -1.89 -2.74 -10.71
C LYS A 111 -2.63 -3.97 -11.25
N LYS A 112 -1.91 -5.04 -11.64
CA LYS A 112 -2.52 -6.29 -12.09
C LYS A 112 -3.16 -7.09 -10.95
N GLN A 113 -2.57 -7.04 -9.77
CA GLN A 113 -3.02 -7.80 -8.61
C GLN A 113 -3.96 -7.01 -7.68
N ALA A 114 -4.25 -5.74 -8.02
CA ALA A 114 -5.07 -4.82 -7.24
C ALA A 114 -4.67 -4.82 -5.74
N SER A 115 -3.41 -4.50 -5.44
CA SER A 115 -2.86 -4.54 -4.07
C SER A 115 -2.50 -3.15 -3.52
N TYR A 116 -2.46 -2.98 -2.20
CA TYR A 116 -1.96 -1.75 -1.56
C TYR A 116 -0.44 -1.76 -1.45
N VAL A 117 0.23 -0.67 -1.82
CA VAL A 117 1.69 -0.56 -1.73
C VAL A 117 2.09 0.01 -0.38
N ILE A 118 2.96 -0.71 0.35
CA ILE A 118 3.61 -0.21 1.56
C ILE A 118 5.14 -0.33 1.36
N PRO A 119 5.87 0.79 1.26
CA PRO A 119 7.33 0.75 1.20
C PRO A 119 7.91 0.36 2.56
N ARG A 120 8.95 -0.50 2.54
CA ARG A 120 9.69 -0.95 3.72
C ARG A 120 11.19 -0.80 3.53
#